data_AF-A0A1Q3JXS0-F1
#
_entry.id   AF-A0A1Q3JXS0-F1
#
_cell.length_a   1.000
_cell.length_b   1.000
_cell.length_c   1.000
_cell.angle_alpha   90.00
_cell.angle_beta   90.00
_cell.angle_gamma   90.00
#
_symmetry.space_group_name_H-M   'P 1'
#
loop_
_entity.id
_entity.type
_entity.pdbx_description
1 polymer ?
#
loop_
_entity_poly.entity_id
_entity_poly.type
_entity_poly.pdbx_seq_one_letter_code
_entity_poly.pdbx_strand_id
1 'polypeptide(L)'
;MWDGSSRQLRHAYDSPYSGGEFSDYAVVNLGFIATNVYGQSAQIRLRPSFTADAAYDALYRWLLNRRFDRIVLTWLDSEWQNEMLRSNQAALIRLDDLIEEAKRQRPDEFLSRKLEGPTVRDPHAMQQLFREWPHLSANLNEVELRRLLEPLLGHRYVVVKGERSAEKLVFSEFGGGIFANYDVWRSCAVGAPIQEQPDRLYGRWVADAYKEALVSNAPRLDQVDAIVRWPREGRLRMRYQRLIVPIKVSNQEIHLLGGSVVDDRIDLRVSRRQQT
;
A
#
# COMPACT_ATOMS: atom_id res chain seq x y z
N MET A 1 14.23 16.14 15.97
CA MET A 1 13.19 16.54 16.96
C MET A 1 12.81 17.96 16.63
N TRP A 2 11.52 18.21 16.42
CA TRP A 2 10.99 19.54 16.16
C TRP A 2 10.23 20.02 17.38
N ASP A 3 10.29 21.32 17.65
CA ASP A 3 9.38 21.95 18.60
C ASP A 3 7.97 21.99 18.00
N GLY A 4 6.95 21.56 18.75
CA GLY A 4 5.55 21.57 18.30
C GLY A 4 5.00 22.98 17.99
N SER A 5 5.66 24.03 18.49
CA SER A 5 5.37 25.43 18.17
C SER A 5 6.13 25.96 16.94
N SER A 6 6.99 25.14 16.32
CA SER A 6 7.86 25.55 15.21
C SER A 6 7.07 26.08 14.02
N ARG A 7 7.29 27.37 13.69
CA ARG A 7 6.69 28.01 12.51
C ARG A 7 7.23 27.42 11.21
N GLN A 8 8.51 27.04 11.18
CA GLN A 8 9.14 26.40 10.01
C GLN A 8 8.52 25.03 9.71
N LEU A 9 8.26 24.22 10.75
CA LEU A 9 7.61 22.94 10.57
C LEU A 9 6.19 23.11 10.01
N ARG A 10 5.42 24.06 10.54
CA ARG A 10 4.06 24.35 10.04
C ARG A 10 4.05 24.81 8.59
N HIS A 11 4.97 25.71 8.23
CA HIS A 11 5.08 26.22 6.87
C HIS A 11 5.54 25.15 5.88
N ALA A 12 6.34 24.16 6.30
CA ALA A 12 6.76 23.06 5.44
C ALA A 12 5.62 22.11 5.04
N TYR A 13 4.51 22.12 5.77
CA TYR A 13 3.34 21.26 5.54
C TYR A 13 2.04 22.03 5.23
N ASP A 14 2.15 23.33 4.94
CA ASP A 14 1.05 24.23 4.52
C ASP A 14 -0.24 24.08 5.37
N SER A 15 -0.06 23.96 6.69
CA SER A 15 -1.16 23.67 7.61
C SER A 15 -1.74 24.96 8.22
N PRO A 16 -3.09 25.12 8.26
CA PRO A 16 -3.73 26.28 8.90
C PRO A 16 -3.73 26.21 10.44
N TYR A 17 -3.40 25.05 11.01
CA TYR A 17 -3.47 24.81 12.46
C TYR A 17 -2.26 25.37 13.22
N SER A 18 -2.41 25.64 14.52
CA SER A 18 -1.31 26.16 15.36
C SER A 18 -1.25 25.49 16.73
N GLY A 19 -0.06 25.49 17.35
CA GLY A 19 0.15 24.94 18.70
C GLY A 19 -0.31 23.48 18.85
N GLY A 20 -1.13 23.21 19.86
CA GLY A 20 -1.64 21.87 20.16
C GLY A 20 -2.47 21.24 19.02
N GLU A 21 -3.25 22.05 18.29
CA GLU A 21 -4.06 21.56 17.16
C GLU A 21 -3.19 21.08 16.00
N PHE A 22 -2.07 21.75 15.75
CA PHE A 22 -1.11 21.30 14.73
C PHE A 22 -0.42 20.00 15.15
N SER A 23 -0.08 19.85 16.44
CA SER A 23 0.51 18.61 16.96
C SER A 23 -0.42 17.42 16.77
N ASP A 24 -1.71 17.59 17.09
CA ASP A 24 -2.74 16.57 16.90
C ASP A 24 -2.93 16.26 15.41
N TYR A 25 -3.01 17.28 14.56
CA TYR A 25 -3.06 17.10 13.12
C TYR A 25 -1.83 16.33 12.59
N ALA A 26 -0.63 16.67 13.04
CA ALA A 26 0.61 16.06 12.59
C ALA A 26 0.71 14.57 13.01
N VAL A 27 0.26 14.25 14.22
CA VAL A 27 0.19 12.85 14.69
C VAL A 27 -0.83 12.04 13.88
N VAL A 28 -2.02 12.60 13.64
CA VAL A 28 -3.11 11.87 12.98
C VAL A 28 -2.91 11.75 11.48
N ASN A 29 -2.31 12.77 10.85
CA ASN A 29 -2.32 12.96 9.39
C ASN A 29 -0.93 13.04 8.73
N LEU A 30 0.15 13.23 9.49
CA LEU A 30 1.50 13.40 8.92
C LEU A 30 2.49 12.33 9.38
N GLY A 31 2.05 11.36 10.20
CA GLY A 31 2.87 10.27 10.69
C GLY A 31 3.92 10.66 11.73
N PHE A 32 3.73 11.82 12.38
CA PHE A 32 4.58 12.28 13.48
C PHE A 32 4.24 11.54 14.77
N ILE A 33 5.20 11.55 15.70
CA ILE A 33 4.99 11.20 17.10
C ILE A 33 5.15 12.47 17.91
N ALA A 34 4.14 12.80 18.71
CA ALA A 34 4.22 13.91 19.64
C ALA A 34 4.76 13.43 20.99
N THR A 35 5.68 14.20 21.57
CA THR A 35 6.22 13.93 22.91
C THR A 35 6.10 15.17 23.78
N ASN A 36 5.53 15.01 24.97
CA ASN A 36 5.45 16.04 25.99
C ASN A 36 6.20 15.57 27.24
N VAL A 37 6.98 16.44 27.88
CA VAL A 37 7.76 16.13 29.07
C VAL A 37 7.22 16.87 30.28
N TYR A 38 7.04 16.15 31.38
CA TYR A 38 6.56 16.66 32.67
C TYR A 38 7.47 16.15 33.79
N GLY A 39 8.61 16.83 33.99
CA GLY A 39 9.64 16.38 34.94
C GLY A 39 10.19 15.00 34.57
N GLN A 40 10.06 14.02 35.47
CA GLN A 40 10.45 12.62 35.24
C GLN A 40 9.36 11.78 34.55
N SER A 41 8.27 12.40 34.10
CA SER A 41 7.24 11.75 33.29
C SER A 41 7.27 12.25 31.83
N ALA A 42 6.87 11.40 30.90
CA ALA A 42 6.64 11.80 29.51
C ALA A 42 5.28 11.29 29.01
N GLN A 43 4.67 12.01 28.09
CA GLN A 43 3.55 11.54 27.29
C GLN A 43 4.02 11.37 25.85
N ILE A 44 3.70 10.21 25.25
CA ILE A 44 4.00 9.89 23.87
C ILE A 44 2.66 9.66 23.17
N ARG A 45 2.42 10.41 22.08
CA ARG A 45 1.21 10.35 21.27
C ARG A 45 1.53 9.95 19.84
N LEU A 46 0.86 8.92 19.34
CA LEU A 46 1.06 8.41 17.98
C LEU A 46 -0.20 7.82 17.36
N ARG A 47 -0.21 7.65 16.05
CA ARG A 47 -1.15 6.77 15.34
C ARG A 47 -0.35 5.58 14.80
N PRO A 48 -0.35 4.41 15.47
CA PRO A 48 0.57 3.31 15.16
C PRO A 48 0.51 2.86 13.70
N SER A 49 -0.69 2.81 13.12
CA SER A 49 -0.91 2.46 11.71
C SER A 49 -0.32 3.47 10.73
N PHE A 50 0.01 4.69 11.16
CA PHE A 50 0.45 5.77 10.28
C PHE A 50 1.76 6.45 10.69
N THR A 51 2.40 5.97 11.76
CA THR A 51 3.74 6.42 12.19
C THR A 51 4.77 6.24 11.06
N ALA A 52 5.55 7.28 10.80
CA ALA A 52 6.70 7.21 9.89
C ALA A 52 7.91 6.58 10.58
N ASP A 53 8.67 5.73 9.88
CA ASP A 53 9.83 5.04 10.46
C ASP A 53 10.88 6.04 10.99
N ALA A 54 11.11 7.15 10.27
CA ALA A 54 11.99 8.22 10.73
C ALA A 54 11.54 8.89 12.04
N ALA A 55 10.22 9.00 12.26
CA ALA A 55 9.67 9.53 13.51
C ALA A 55 9.87 8.53 14.66
N TYR A 56 9.72 7.24 14.38
CA TYR A 56 9.97 6.17 15.33
C TYR A 56 11.45 6.07 15.73
N ASP A 57 12.37 6.09 14.77
CA ASP A 57 13.82 6.10 15.02
C ASP A 57 14.27 7.33 15.84
N ALA A 58 13.62 8.47 15.61
CA ALA A 58 13.87 9.68 16.38
C ALA A 58 13.39 9.53 17.83
N LEU A 59 12.20 8.95 18.04
CA LEU A 59 11.68 8.66 19.38
C LEU A 59 12.56 7.65 20.11
N TYR A 60 12.98 6.57 19.44
CA TYR A 60 13.83 5.52 20.01
C TYR A 60 15.12 6.13 20.58
N ARG A 61 15.83 6.91 19.77
CA ARG A 61 17.03 7.65 20.20
C ARG A 61 16.74 8.66 21.31
N TRP A 62 15.57 9.30 21.28
CA TRP A 62 15.16 10.26 22.30
C TRP A 62 14.93 9.60 23.66
N LEU A 63 14.33 8.40 23.69
CA LEU A 63 14.12 7.59 24.90
C LEU A 63 15.40 6.95 25.42
N LEU A 64 16.37 6.59 24.58
CA LEU A 64 17.66 6.07 25.03
C LEU A 64 18.49 7.12 25.78
N ASN A 65 18.38 8.38 25.38
CA ASN A 65 19.19 9.48 25.93
C ASN A 65 18.56 10.18 27.15
N ARG A 66 17.42 9.68 27.63
CA ARG A 66 16.69 10.25 28.79
C ARG A 66 16.25 9.12 29.70
N ARG A 67 15.95 9.42 30.95
CA ARG A 67 15.34 8.47 31.88
C ARG A 67 14.02 9.06 32.34
N PHE A 68 12.93 8.33 32.15
CA PHE A 68 11.63 8.66 32.69
C PHE A 68 11.17 7.54 33.62
N ASP A 69 10.61 7.90 34.76
CA ASP A 69 10.03 6.96 35.73
C ASP A 69 8.62 6.53 35.31
N ARG A 70 7.99 7.32 34.43
CA ARG A 70 6.63 7.09 33.96
C ARG A 70 6.44 7.60 32.54
N ILE A 71 5.85 6.77 31.69
CA ILE A 71 5.47 7.14 30.34
C ILE A 71 3.98 6.89 30.16
N VAL A 72 3.24 7.89 29.71
CA VAL A 72 1.88 7.72 29.22
C VAL A 72 1.94 7.56 27.72
N LEU A 73 1.60 6.38 27.24
CA LEU A 73 1.44 6.09 25.83
C LEU A 73 -0.02 6.30 25.45
N THR A 74 -0.25 7.19 24.49
CA THR A 74 -1.58 7.52 23.99
C THR A 74 -1.59 7.24 22.49
N TRP A 75 -2.46 6.35 22.02
CA TRP A 75 -2.48 6.00 20.60
C TRP A 75 -3.87 6.06 19.99
N LEU A 76 -3.93 6.44 18.72
CA LEU A 76 -5.15 6.44 17.93
C LEU A 76 -5.26 5.13 17.15
N ASP A 77 -6.28 4.35 17.46
CA ASP A 77 -6.78 3.25 16.64
C ASP A 77 -8.16 3.63 16.06
N SER A 78 -9.25 2.97 16.48
CA SER A 78 -10.62 3.44 16.26
C SER A 78 -10.98 4.64 17.13
N GLU A 79 -10.49 4.64 18.38
CA GLU A 79 -10.60 5.72 19.36
C GLU A 79 -9.24 5.94 20.03
N TRP A 80 -9.11 7.07 20.76
CA TRP A 80 -7.90 7.35 21.53
C TRP A 80 -7.81 6.44 22.75
N GLN A 81 -6.77 5.63 22.79
CA GLN A 81 -6.43 4.76 23.91
C GLN A 81 -5.28 5.34 24.72
N ASN A 82 -5.22 5.01 26.01
CA ASN A 82 -4.18 5.48 26.92
C ASN A 82 -3.67 4.33 27.80
N GLU A 83 -2.35 4.23 27.94
CA GLU A 83 -1.69 3.24 28.79
C GLU A 83 -0.51 3.89 29.52
N MET A 84 -0.31 3.53 30.79
CA MET A 84 0.76 4.07 31.61
C MET A 84 1.82 2.99 31.89
N LEU A 85 3.06 3.30 31.55
CA LEU A 85 4.20 2.41 31.59
C LEU A 85 5.25 2.94 32.57
N ARG A 86 5.97 2.02 33.23
CA ARG A 86 6.88 2.32 34.35
C ARG A 86 8.34 2.55 33.94
N SER A 87 8.67 2.45 32.66
CA SER A 87 10.04 2.65 32.17
C SER A 87 10.07 2.91 30.66
N ASN A 88 11.19 3.50 30.22
CA ASN A 88 11.48 3.67 28.79
C ASN A 88 11.49 2.33 28.04
N GLN A 89 12.05 1.28 28.64
CA GLN A 89 12.13 -0.04 28.02
C GLN A 89 10.73 -0.65 27.82
N ALA A 90 9.85 -0.54 28.82
CA ALA A 90 8.47 -0.99 28.69
C ALA A 90 7.72 -0.21 27.61
N ALA A 91 7.96 1.11 27.51
CA ALA A 91 7.41 1.93 26.44
C ALA A 91 7.89 1.53 25.06
N LEU A 92 9.18 1.25 24.87
CA LEU A 92 9.72 0.82 23.59
C LEU A 92 9.15 -0.53 23.14
N ILE A 93 9.12 -1.53 24.03
CA ILE A 93 8.52 -2.84 23.72
C ILE A 93 7.05 -2.66 23.31
N ARG A 94 6.28 -1.86 24.08
CA ARG A 94 4.86 -1.65 23.79
C ARG A 94 4.63 -0.89 22.47
N LEU A 95 5.50 0.07 22.15
CA LEU A 95 5.48 0.80 20.89
C LEU A 95 5.77 -0.12 19.70
N ASP A 96 6.78 -0.99 19.80
CA ASP A 96 7.08 -1.99 18.79
C ASP A 96 5.86 -2.88 18.55
N ASP A 97 5.24 -3.42 19.61
CA ASP A 97 4.06 -4.27 19.50
C ASP A 97 2.89 -3.55 18.79
N LEU A 98 2.60 -2.30 19.20
CA LEU A 98 1.50 -1.52 18.62
C LEU A 98 1.76 -1.16 17.15
N ILE A 99 2.99 -0.78 16.80
CA ILE A 99 3.35 -0.43 15.43
C ILE A 99 3.36 -1.69 14.56
N GLU A 100 3.91 -2.80 15.03
CA GLU A 100 3.92 -4.06 14.29
C GLU A 100 2.52 -4.64 14.10
N GLU A 101 1.65 -4.58 15.12
CA GLU A 101 0.27 -5.02 15.00
C GLU A 101 -0.53 -4.11 14.05
N ALA A 102 -0.36 -2.79 14.15
CA ALA A 102 -1.05 -1.86 13.26
C ALA A 102 -0.52 -1.91 11.82
N LYS A 103 0.77 -2.22 11.64
CA LYS A 103 1.34 -2.54 10.32
C LYS A 103 0.73 -3.83 9.79
N ARG A 104 0.55 -4.87 10.61
CA ARG A 104 -0.13 -6.12 10.19
C ARG A 104 -1.58 -5.88 9.75
N GLN A 105 -2.30 -4.97 10.40
CA GLN A 105 -3.71 -4.68 10.14
C GLN A 105 -3.92 -3.42 9.27
N ARG A 106 -3.62 -3.48 7.95
CA ARG A 106 -3.97 -2.42 6.98
C ARG A 106 -5.22 -2.70 6.10
N PRO A 107 -6.34 -3.24 6.61
CA PRO A 107 -7.48 -3.62 5.76
C PRO A 107 -8.15 -2.41 5.09
N ASP A 108 -8.04 -1.21 5.68
CA ASP A 108 -8.65 0.02 5.14
C ASP A 108 -7.76 0.77 4.14
N GLU A 109 -6.48 0.39 4.01
CA GLU A 109 -5.59 0.99 3.03
C GLU A 109 -5.79 0.35 1.66
N PHE A 110 -6.22 -0.91 1.56
CA PHE A 110 -6.34 -1.61 0.29
C PHE A 110 -7.76 -2.12 0.08
N LEU A 111 -8.54 -1.35 -0.70
CA LEU A 111 -9.92 -1.71 -1.01
C LEU A 111 -10.01 -2.17 -2.45
N SER A 112 -10.76 -3.25 -2.66
CA SER A 112 -11.19 -3.67 -4.00
C SER A 112 -12.64 -4.09 -4.01
N ARG A 113 -13.31 -3.82 -5.12
CA ARG A 113 -14.62 -4.35 -5.44
C ARG A 113 -14.54 -5.15 -6.74
N LYS A 114 -14.82 -6.45 -6.67
CA LYS A 114 -14.92 -7.31 -7.85
C LYS A 114 -16.12 -6.85 -8.69
N LEU A 115 -15.95 -6.78 -10.00
CA LEU A 115 -17.02 -6.45 -10.94
C LEU A 115 -17.52 -7.73 -11.61
N GLU A 116 -18.84 -7.84 -11.77
CA GLU A 116 -19.46 -8.92 -12.55
C GLU A 116 -19.51 -8.51 -14.03
N GLY A 117 -18.86 -9.32 -14.87
CA GLY A 117 -18.76 -9.08 -16.32
C GLY A 117 -17.88 -7.87 -16.70
N PRO A 118 -17.65 -7.66 -18.00
CA PRO A 118 -16.90 -6.52 -18.52
C PRO A 118 -17.72 -5.22 -18.48
N THR A 119 -18.59 -5.04 -17.47
CA THR A 119 -19.39 -3.83 -17.22
C THR A 119 -18.49 -2.72 -16.66
N VAL A 120 -17.37 -2.51 -17.34
CA VAL A 120 -16.44 -1.41 -17.23
C VAL A 120 -17.17 -0.23 -17.87
N ARG A 121 -17.32 0.91 -17.18
CA ARG A 121 -17.82 2.16 -17.80
C ARG A 121 -16.87 2.74 -18.87
N ASP A 122 -15.81 1.99 -19.16
CA ASP A 122 -15.02 1.79 -20.38
C ASP A 122 -13.79 2.68 -20.61
N PRO A 123 -12.59 2.13 -20.36
CA PRO A 123 -11.47 2.14 -21.27
C PRO A 123 -11.58 0.90 -22.18
N HIS A 124 -11.96 1.14 -23.45
CA HIS A 124 -12.20 0.16 -24.53
C HIS A 124 -11.28 -1.07 -24.51
N ALA A 125 -10.04 -0.82 -24.16
CA ALA A 125 -8.96 -1.75 -23.92
C ALA A 125 -9.25 -2.94 -23.00
N MET A 126 -9.82 -2.70 -21.82
CA MET A 126 -10.05 -3.76 -20.83
C MET A 126 -11.18 -4.67 -21.29
N GLN A 127 -12.22 -4.10 -21.91
CA GLN A 127 -13.29 -4.89 -22.51
C GLN A 127 -12.78 -5.71 -23.69
N GLN A 128 -11.93 -5.13 -24.53
CA GLN A 128 -11.31 -5.85 -25.64
C GLN A 128 -10.44 -7.01 -25.14
N LEU A 129 -9.55 -6.78 -24.16
CA LEU A 129 -8.75 -7.85 -23.56
C LEU A 129 -9.65 -8.94 -22.93
N PHE A 130 -10.72 -8.57 -22.23
CA PHE A 130 -11.67 -9.52 -21.66
C PHE A 130 -12.48 -10.29 -22.73
N ARG A 131 -12.69 -9.75 -23.93
CA ARG A 131 -13.33 -10.50 -25.02
C ARG A 131 -12.36 -11.41 -25.76
N GLU A 132 -11.13 -10.95 -25.94
CA GLU A 132 -10.11 -11.65 -26.72
C GLU A 132 -9.36 -12.71 -25.91
N TRP A 133 -9.36 -12.64 -24.56
CA TRP A 133 -8.64 -13.60 -23.70
C TRP A 133 -8.86 -15.08 -24.04
N PRO A 134 -10.07 -15.57 -24.37
CA PRO A 134 -10.28 -17.00 -24.64
C PRO A 134 -9.54 -17.46 -25.90
N HIS A 135 -9.19 -16.52 -26.77
CA HIS A 135 -8.48 -16.74 -28.03
C HIS A 135 -6.97 -16.46 -27.91
N LEU A 136 -6.51 -15.93 -26.77
CA LEU A 136 -5.08 -15.72 -26.53
C LEU A 136 -4.39 -17.07 -26.37
N SER A 137 -3.39 -17.30 -27.22
CA SER A 137 -2.64 -18.55 -27.29
C SER A 137 -1.47 -18.57 -26.30
N ALA A 138 -1.18 -19.77 -25.80
CA ALA A 138 0.06 -20.12 -25.10
C ALA A 138 1.34 -19.68 -25.85
N ASN A 139 1.26 -19.59 -27.17
CA ASN A 139 2.41 -19.30 -28.04
C ASN A 139 2.68 -17.80 -28.20
N LEU A 140 1.92 -16.93 -27.54
CA LEU A 140 2.15 -15.49 -27.58
C LEU A 140 3.53 -15.19 -26.99
N ASN A 141 4.47 -14.84 -27.86
CA ASN A 141 5.78 -14.41 -27.41
C ASN A 141 5.70 -12.99 -26.81
N GLU A 142 6.75 -12.57 -26.11
CA GLU A 142 6.81 -11.27 -25.41
C GLU A 142 6.54 -10.08 -26.36
N VAL A 143 6.90 -10.20 -27.64
CA VAL A 143 6.67 -9.15 -28.64
C VAL A 143 5.20 -9.07 -29.04
N GLU A 144 4.56 -10.21 -29.24
CA GLU A 144 3.12 -10.29 -29.56
C GLU A 144 2.26 -9.84 -28.39
N LEU A 145 2.66 -10.22 -27.17
CA LEU A 145 2.02 -9.78 -25.94
C LEU A 145 2.14 -8.27 -25.76
N ARG A 146 3.33 -7.69 -25.96
CA ARG A 146 3.50 -6.22 -25.95
C ARG A 146 2.66 -5.52 -27.02
N ARG A 147 2.64 -6.02 -28.24
CA ARG A 147 1.81 -5.46 -29.34
C ARG A 147 0.32 -5.50 -29.04
N LEU A 148 -0.14 -6.51 -28.31
CA LEU A 148 -1.53 -6.59 -27.85
C LEU A 148 -1.78 -5.60 -26.71
N LEU A 149 -0.88 -5.50 -25.73
CA LEU A 149 -1.15 -4.80 -24.48
C LEU A 149 -0.87 -3.31 -24.52
N GLU A 150 0.14 -2.86 -25.26
CA GLU A 150 0.48 -1.44 -25.32
C GLU A 150 -0.68 -0.58 -25.90
N PRO A 151 -1.35 -0.97 -27.00
CA PRO A 151 -2.49 -0.21 -27.51
C PRO A 151 -3.69 -0.24 -26.56
N LEU A 152 -3.88 -1.34 -25.84
CA LEU A 152 -5.01 -1.53 -24.95
C LEU A 152 -4.74 -0.82 -23.61
N LEU A 153 -3.75 -1.27 -22.86
CA LEU A 153 -3.52 -0.86 -21.48
C LEU A 153 -2.47 0.26 -21.34
N GLY A 154 -2.02 0.82 -22.47
CA GLY A 154 -0.88 1.73 -22.51
C GLY A 154 0.37 1.05 -21.93
N HIS A 155 1.21 1.84 -21.27
CA HIS A 155 2.39 1.31 -20.59
C HIS A 155 2.09 0.72 -19.19
N ARG A 156 0.82 0.47 -18.82
CA ARG A 156 0.43 0.05 -17.45
C ARG A 156 -0.02 -1.41 -17.35
N TYR A 157 0.83 -2.32 -17.83
CA TYR A 157 0.63 -3.76 -17.74
C TYR A 157 1.73 -4.46 -16.93
N VAL A 158 1.46 -5.66 -16.45
CA VAL A 158 2.44 -6.57 -15.85
C VAL A 158 2.20 -8.00 -16.35
N VAL A 159 3.28 -8.76 -16.52
CA VAL A 159 3.24 -10.19 -16.80
C VAL A 159 3.86 -10.89 -15.61
N VAL A 160 3.11 -11.81 -15.03
CA VAL A 160 3.49 -12.59 -13.87
C VAL A 160 3.56 -14.06 -14.26
N LYS A 161 4.61 -14.75 -13.82
CA LYS A 161 4.76 -16.19 -14.03
C LYS A 161 4.56 -16.96 -12.73
N GLY A 162 3.97 -18.13 -12.85
CA GLY A 162 3.84 -19.10 -11.77
C GLY A 162 3.44 -20.48 -12.27
N GLU A 163 3.77 -21.49 -11.49
CA GLU A 163 3.15 -22.81 -11.64
C GLU A 163 1.75 -22.79 -11.03
N ARG A 164 0.90 -23.73 -11.47
CA ARG A 164 -0.49 -23.83 -11.00
C ARG A 164 -0.62 -24.01 -9.48
N SER A 165 0.39 -24.60 -8.85
CA SER A 165 0.53 -24.78 -7.39
C SER A 165 1.55 -23.83 -6.74
N ALA A 166 2.07 -22.84 -7.47
CA ALA A 166 3.17 -22.04 -6.97
C ALA A 166 2.78 -21.23 -5.74
N GLU A 167 3.54 -21.38 -4.66
CA GLU A 167 3.46 -20.50 -3.49
C GLU A 167 3.88 -19.07 -3.83
N LYS A 168 4.72 -18.91 -4.87
CA LYS A 168 5.35 -17.66 -5.26
C LYS A 168 5.07 -17.34 -6.73
N LEU A 169 4.48 -16.16 -6.94
CA LEU A 169 4.28 -15.54 -8.24
C LEU A 169 5.36 -14.47 -8.44
N VAL A 170 6.02 -14.46 -9.59
CA VAL A 170 7.13 -13.55 -9.88
C VAL A 170 6.84 -12.68 -11.09
N PHE A 171 7.33 -11.44 -11.08
CA PHE A 171 7.26 -10.58 -12.25
C PHE A 171 8.17 -11.12 -13.36
N SER A 172 7.64 -11.30 -14.55
CA SER A 172 8.44 -11.58 -15.76
C SER A 172 8.63 -10.34 -16.61
N GLU A 173 7.65 -9.44 -16.62
CA GLU A 173 7.67 -8.23 -17.44
C GLU A 173 6.71 -7.19 -16.85
N PHE A 174 6.91 -5.91 -17.17
CA PHE A 174 5.94 -4.86 -16.92
C PHE A 174 6.19 -3.64 -17.81
N GLY A 175 5.10 -2.96 -18.17
CA GLY A 175 5.16 -1.76 -18.99
C GLY A 175 5.80 -0.56 -18.28
N GLY A 176 6.21 0.44 -19.07
CA GLY A 176 6.87 1.67 -18.61
C GLY A 176 6.14 2.47 -17.52
N GLY A 177 4.81 2.36 -17.42
CA GLY A 177 3.98 3.08 -16.47
C GLY A 177 3.87 2.41 -15.09
N ILE A 178 4.32 1.17 -14.93
CA ILE A 178 4.37 0.49 -13.63
C ILE A 178 5.71 0.79 -12.95
N PHE A 179 5.70 1.25 -11.69
CA PHE A 179 6.92 1.66 -10.98
C PHE A 179 7.72 2.79 -11.66
N ALA A 180 7.09 3.61 -12.52
CA ALA A 180 7.75 4.64 -13.32
C ALA A 180 8.57 5.66 -12.50
N ASN A 181 8.17 5.89 -11.25
CA ASN A 181 8.84 6.86 -10.36
C ASN A 181 9.86 6.18 -9.43
N TYR A 182 10.14 4.88 -9.58
CA TYR A 182 11.03 4.16 -8.69
C TYR A 182 12.00 3.21 -9.43
N ASP A 183 12.95 3.83 -10.13
CA ASP A 183 13.96 3.15 -10.97
C ASP A 183 14.76 2.08 -10.22
N VAL A 184 15.06 2.31 -8.94
CA VAL A 184 15.82 1.35 -8.11
C VAL A 184 15.11 0.01 -8.06
N TRP A 185 13.83 -0.01 -7.70
CA TRP A 185 13.02 -1.24 -7.73
C TRP A 185 12.82 -1.75 -9.15
N ARG A 186 12.52 -0.86 -10.09
CA ARG A 186 12.24 -1.23 -11.48
C ARG A 186 13.41 -2.04 -12.09
N SER A 187 14.65 -1.68 -11.75
CA SER A 187 15.86 -2.34 -12.24
C SER A 187 16.02 -3.79 -11.77
N CYS A 188 15.43 -4.17 -10.63
CA CYS A 188 15.53 -5.51 -10.04
C CYS A 188 14.18 -6.25 -9.89
N ALA A 189 13.08 -5.65 -10.35
CA ALA A 189 11.74 -6.20 -10.16
C ALA A 189 11.47 -7.46 -10.99
N VAL A 190 12.08 -7.62 -12.17
CA VAL A 190 11.97 -8.87 -12.96
C VAL A 190 12.64 -10.01 -12.21
N GLY A 191 11.92 -11.11 -12.02
CA GLY A 191 12.31 -12.25 -11.18
C GLY A 191 11.94 -12.08 -9.69
N ALA A 192 11.56 -10.88 -9.25
CA ALA A 192 11.16 -10.65 -7.87
C ALA A 192 9.72 -11.15 -7.62
N PRO A 193 9.43 -11.71 -6.42
CA PRO A 193 8.07 -12.06 -6.03
C PRO A 193 7.17 -10.84 -5.92
N ILE A 194 5.88 -10.97 -6.28
CA ILE A 194 4.90 -9.87 -6.20
C ILE A 194 4.81 -9.27 -4.79
N GLN A 195 4.90 -10.11 -3.76
CA GLN A 195 4.83 -9.70 -2.36
C GLN A 195 6.04 -8.89 -1.88
N GLU A 196 7.14 -8.88 -2.63
CA GLU A 196 8.33 -8.11 -2.31
C GLU A 196 8.31 -6.70 -2.91
N GLN A 197 7.18 -6.28 -3.49
CA GLN A 197 6.97 -4.90 -3.90
C GLN A 197 7.36 -3.89 -2.80
N PRO A 198 7.71 -2.65 -3.18
CA PRO A 198 8.25 -1.66 -2.24
C PRO A 198 7.36 -1.41 -1.02
N ASP A 199 6.04 -1.38 -1.22
CA ASP A 199 5.08 -1.60 -0.14
C ASP A 199 4.73 -3.10 -0.07
N ARG A 200 5.40 -3.83 0.82
CA ARG A 200 5.23 -5.29 0.94
C ARG A 200 3.81 -5.72 1.28
N LEU A 201 3.06 -4.91 2.04
CA LEU A 201 1.69 -5.29 2.41
C LEU A 201 0.72 -5.05 1.26
N TYR A 202 0.93 -3.96 0.51
CA TYR A 202 0.26 -3.80 -0.78
C TYR A 202 0.63 -4.92 -1.74
N GLY A 203 1.91 -5.31 -1.79
CA GLY A 203 2.41 -6.42 -2.60
C GLY A 203 1.72 -7.74 -2.28
N ARG A 204 1.58 -8.09 -1.00
CA ARG A 204 0.83 -9.28 -0.54
C ARG A 204 -0.63 -9.21 -0.95
N TRP A 205 -1.29 -8.08 -0.72
CA TRP A 205 -2.68 -7.86 -1.11
C TRP A 205 -2.90 -7.97 -2.63
N VAL A 206 -1.97 -7.46 -3.44
CA VAL A 206 -1.97 -7.66 -4.89
C VAL A 206 -1.75 -9.14 -5.23
N ALA A 207 -0.80 -9.81 -4.59
CA ALA A 207 -0.50 -11.22 -4.84
C ALA A 207 -1.72 -12.12 -4.60
N ASP A 208 -2.53 -11.84 -3.58
CA ASP A 208 -3.75 -12.61 -3.29
C ASP A 208 -4.76 -12.53 -4.44
N ALA A 209 -4.94 -11.35 -5.06
CA ALA A 209 -5.81 -11.21 -6.23
C ALA A 209 -5.30 -11.99 -7.46
N TYR A 210 -3.98 -12.05 -7.66
CA TYR A 210 -3.37 -12.86 -8.72
C TYR A 210 -3.51 -14.36 -8.43
N LYS A 211 -3.33 -14.78 -7.19
CA LYS A 211 -3.55 -16.16 -6.76
C LYS A 211 -5.00 -16.58 -6.97
N GLU A 212 -5.98 -15.73 -6.68
CA GLU A 212 -7.39 -16.05 -6.94
C GLU A 212 -7.66 -16.25 -8.44
N ALA A 213 -7.12 -15.38 -9.32
CA ALA A 213 -7.24 -15.52 -10.77
C ALA A 213 -6.56 -16.81 -11.28
N LEU A 214 -5.40 -17.18 -10.71
CA LEU A 214 -4.71 -18.42 -11.01
C LEU A 214 -5.54 -19.66 -10.63
N VAL A 215 -6.04 -19.69 -9.39
CA VAL A 215 -6.79 -20.83 -8.84
C VAL A 215 -8.13 -21.01 -9.56
N SER A 216 -8.86 -19.90 -9.77
CA SER A 216 -10.14 -19.95 -10.49
C SER A 216 -9.98 -20.19 -11.99
N ASN A 217 -8.78 -19.97 -12.54
CA ASN A 217 -8.49 -20.01 -13.97
C ASN A 217 -9.51 -19.20 -14.79
N ALA A 218 -9.91 -18.05 -14.26
CA ALA A 218 -10.88 -17.14 -14.86
C ALA A 218 -10.38 -15.70 -14.77
N PRO A 219 -10.75 -14.84 -15.74
CA PRO A 219 -10.50 -13.40 -15.65
C PRO A 219 -11.06 -12.81 -14.35
N ARG A 220 -10.29 -11.91 -13.75
CA ARG A 220 -10.69 -11.14 -12.58
C ARG A 220 -10.64 -9.65 -12.89
N LEU A 221 -11.78 -8.98 -12.76
CA LEU A 221 -11.91 -7.53 -12.90
C LEU A 221 -12.23 -6.90 -11.55
N ASP A 222 -11.40 -5.96 -11.12
CA ASP A 222 -11.56 -5.21 -9.87
C ASP A 222 -11.62 -3.70 -10.14
N GLN A 223 -12.41 -2.98 -9.36
CA GLN A 223 -12.10 -1.61 -9.00
C GLN A 223 -11.20 -1.61 -7.78
N VAL A 224 -10.14 -0.83 -7.80
CA VAL A 224 -9.16 -0.71 -6.73
C VAL A 224 -9.09 0.74 -6.25
N ASP A 225 -9.12 0.90 -4.93
CA ASP A 225 -8.86 2.15 -4.25
C ASP A 225 -7.86 1.86 -3.13
N ALA A 226 -6.58 2.02 -3.42
CA ALA A 226 -5.48 1.65 -2.55
C ALA A 226 -4.73 2.89 -2.06
N ILE A 227 -4.25 2.86 -0.82
CA ILE A 227 -3.31 3.83 -0.30
C ILE A 227 -1.99 3.12 -0.08
N VAL A 228 -1.02 3.41 -0.94
CA VAL A 228 0.26 2.70 -1.04
C VAL A 228 1.39 3.58 -0.53
N ARG A 229 2.35 2.98 0.15
CA ARG A 229 3.57 3.68 0.58
C ARG A 229 4.67 3.50 -0.45
N TRP A 230 4.97 4.56 -1.20
CA TRP A 230 6.05 4.57 -2.17
C TRP A 230 7.35 5.11 -1.56
N PRO A 231 8.50 4.48 -1.86
CA PRO A 231 9.79 5.02 -1.44
C PRO A 231 10.04 6.37 -2.11
N ARG A 232 10.22 7.41 -1.30
CA ARG A 232 10.44 8.85 -1.67
C ARG A 232 9.16 9.67 -1.82
N GLU A 233 8.07 9.13 -2.34
CA GLU A 233 6.79 9.86 -2.49
C GLU A 233 5.89 9.73 -1.25
N GLY A 234 6.22 8.82 -0.33
CA GLY A 234 5.43 8.59 0.87
C GLY A 234 4.09 7.96 0.54
N ARG A 235 3.00 8.49 1.08
CA ARG A 235 1.66 7.88 0.98
C ARG A 235 0.93 8.40 -0.26
N LEU A 236 0.68 7.52 -1.23
CA LEU A 236 -0.09 7.82 -2.44
C LEU A 236 -1.41 7.06 -2.47
N ARG A 237 -2.50 7.76 -2.76
CA ARG A 237 -3.78 7.13 -3.08
C ARG A 237 -3.81 6.81 -4.57
N MET A 238 -4.01 5.53 -4.88
CA MET A 238 -4.12 5.00 -6.24
C MET A 238 -5.54 4.49 -6.47
N ARG A 239 -6.17 4.97 -7.54
CA ARG A 239 -7.53 4.59 -7.93
C ARG A 239 -7.53 4.12 -9.36
N TYR A 240 -7.87 2.86 -9.57
CA TYR A 240 -7.75 2.24 -10.88
C TYR A 240 -8.65 1.03 -11.02
N GLN A 241 -9.01 0.70 -12.25
CA GLN A 241 -9.55 -0.60 -12.59
C GLN A 241 -8.40 -1.54 -12.92
N ARG A 242 -8.51 -2.80 -12.50
CA ARG A 242 -7.52 -3.85 -12.74
C ARG A 242 -8.19 -5.05 -13.38
N LEU A 243 -7.63 -5.52 -14.48
CA LEU A 243 -7.98 -6.80 -15.10
C LEU A 243 -6.81 -7.76 -14.97
N ILE A 244 -7.04 -8.96 -14.44
CA ILE A 244 -6.07 -10.05 -14.39
C ILE A 244 -6.63 -11.19 -15.23
N VAL A 245 -5.91 -11.63 -16.25
CA VAL A 245 -6.30 -12.77 -17.10
C VAL A 245 -5.24 -13.88 -17.05
N PRO A 246 -5.65 -15.14 -16.79
CA PRO A 246 -4.75 -16.28 -16.90
C PRO A 246 -4.58 -16.71 -18.36
N ILE A 247 -3.34 -16.93 -18.77
CA ILE A 247 -2.95 -17.46 -20.07
C ILE A 247 -2.25 -18.78 -19.81
N LYS A 248 -2.86 -19.88 -20.27
CA LYS A 248 -2.28 -21.21 -20.14
C LYS A 248 -1.12 -21.33 -21.12
N VAL A 249 0.10 -21.57 -20.64
CA VAL A 249 1.29 -21.78 -21.49
C VAL A 249 1.55 -23.27 -21.67
N SER A 250 1.42 -24.05 -20.60
CA SER A 250 1.50 -25.51 -20.63
C SER A 250 0.52 -26.12 -19.63
N ASN A 251 0.57 -27.43 -19.40
CA ASN A 251 -0.27 -28.06 -18.37
C ASN A 251 0.12 -27.66 -16.94
N GLN A 252 1.35 -27.23 -16.71
CA GLN A 252 1.87 -26.87 -15.38
C GLN A 252 2.15 -25.37 -15.22
N GLU A 253 2.41 -24.67 -16.34
CA GLU A 253 2.77 -23.26 -16.35
C GLU A 253 1.60 -22.37 -16.80
N ILE A 254 1.30 -21.36 -16.00
CA ILE A 254 0.29 -20.34 -16.30
C ILE A 254 0.94 -18.97 -16.15
N HIS A 255 0.74 -18.11 -17.14
CA HIS A 255 1.09 -16.70 -17.06
C HIS A 255 -0.15 -15.92 -16.67
N LEU A 256 0.02 -14.94 -15.78
CA LEU A 256 -1.04 -14.03 -15.38
C LEU A 256 -0.70 -12.67 -15.95
N LEU A 257 -1.57 -12.20 -16.82
CA LEU A 257 -1.47 -10.89 -17.41
C LEU A 257 -2.34 -9.92 -16.62
N GLY A 258 -1.72 -8.87 -16.07
CA GLY A 258 -2.40 -7.79 -15.37
C GLY A 258 -2.39 -6.49 -16.16
N GLY A 259 -3.54 -5.87 -16.33
CA GLY A 259 -3.70 -4.53 -16.86
C GLY A 259 -4.31 -3.59 -15.83
N SER A 260 -3.90 -2.32 -15.83
CA SER A 260 -4.54 -1.29 -15.01
C SER A 260 -4.83 -0.01 -15.78
N VAL A 261 -5.99 0.59 -15.51
CA VAL A 261 -6.37 1.91 -16.03
C VAL A 261 -6.78 2.78 -14.86
N VAL A 262 -6.15 3.94 -14.75
CA VAL A 262 -6.45 4.92 -13.70
C VAL A 262 -7.89 5.41 -13.88
N ASP A 263 -8.64 5.44 -12.79
CA ASP A 263 -10.01 5.95 -12.77
C ASP A 263 -10.25 6.70 -11.46
N ASP A 264 -10.14 8.02 -11.53
CA ASP A 264 -10.31 8.92 -10.39
C ASP A 264 -11.76 9.04 -9.90
N ARG A 265 -12.72 8.42 -10.60
CA ARG A 265 -14.12 8.38 -10.15
C ARG A 265 -14.38 7.26 -9.15
N ILE A 266 -13.45 6.31 -9.01
CA ILE A 266 -13.55 5.23 -8.02
C ILE A 266 -13.35 5.84 -6.63
N ASP A 267 -14.35 5.73 -5.76
CA ASP A 267 -14.16 6.00 -4.33
C ASP A 267 -14.84 4.91 -3.51
N LEU A 268 -14.06 3.87 -3.15
CA LEU A 268 -14.59 2.75 -2.35
C LEU A 268 -14.67 3.12 -0.87
N ARG A 269 -14.06 4.23 -0.46
CA ARG A 269 -14.02 4.69 0.93
C ARG A 269 -15.29 5.42 1.32
N VAL A 270 -15.87 6.21 0.42
CA VAL A 270 -17.17 6.87 0.65
C VAL A 270 -18.30 5.85 0.71
N SER A 271 -18.34 4.88 -0.21
CA SER A 271 -19.39 3.85 -0.23
C SER A 271 -19.40 2.97 1.02
N ARG A 272 -18.22 2.72 1.61
CA ARG A 272 -18.10 1.94 2.85
C ARG A 272 -18.65 2.70 4.07
N ARG A 273 -18.45 4.02 4.14
CA ARG A 273 -18.96 4.88 5.22
C ARG A 273 -20.49 5.03 5.23
N GLN A 274 -21.16 4.73 4.12
CA GLN A 274 -22.64 4.75 4.05
C GLN A 274 -23.25 3.40 4.45
N GLN A 275 -22.45 2.35 4.60
CA GLN A 275 -22.88 1.00 4.97
C GLN A 275 -22.57 0.64 6.43
N THR A 276 -21.71 1.41 7.09
CA THR A 276 -21.44 1.38 8.54
C THR A 276 -22.23 2.47 9.23
#